data_AF-A0A350M8T4-F1
#
_entry.id   AF-A0A350M8T4-F1
#
_cell.length_a   1.000
_cell.length_b   1.000
_cell.length_c   1.000
_cell.angle_alpha   90.00
_cell.angle_beta   90.00
_cell.angle_gamma   90.00
#
_symmetry.space_group_name_H-M   'P 1'
#
loop_
_entity.id
_entity.type
_entity.pdbx_description
1 polymer ?
#
loop_
_entity_poly.entity_id
_entity_poly.type
_entity_poly.pdbx_seq_one_letter_code
_entity_poly.pdbx_strand_id
1 'polypeptide(L)'
;MELVKPTPIQSASFNVIRSGKDVVGIAQTGTGKTLAYGLPLLQDLKFSKQINPRILILVPTRELVVQVVNQFEQMAAYTNHRITGVYGGVNIKN
;
A
#
# COMPACT_ATOMS: atom_id res chain seq x y z
N MET A 1 -2.30 -2.66 -14.34
CA MET A 1 -2.38 -3.97 -13.64
C MET A 1 -3.45 -4.81 -14.32
N GLU A 2 -3.15 -6.05 -14.69
CA GLU A 2 -4.15 -7.00 -15.20
C GLU A 2 -4.69 -7.84 -14.04
N LEU A 3 -5.74 -7.36 -13.36
CA LEU A 3 -6.35 -8.03 -12.22
C LEU A 3 -7.83 -8.25 -12.49
N VAL A 4 -8.26 -9.51 -12.46
CA VAL A 4 -9.65 -9.88 -12.78
C VAL A 4 -10.41 -10.50 -11.62
N LYS A 5 -9.72 -11.05 -10.61
CA LYS A 5 -10.33 -11.67 -9.42
C LYS A 5 -9.48 -11.40 -8.17
N PRO A 6 -10.10 -11.09 -7.02
CA PRO A 6 -9.36 -10.91 -5.77
C PRO A 6 -8.80 -12.25 -5.27
N THR A 7 -7.60 -12.23 -4.70
CA THR A 7 -7.03 -13.38 -4.00
C THR A 7 -7.74 -13.60 -2.65
N PRO A 8 -7.63 -14.78 -2.02
CA PRO A 8 -8.30 -15.05 -0.74
C PRO A 8 -7.97 -14.01 0.36
N ILE A 9 -6.70 -13.59 0.45
CA ILE A 9 -6.30 -12.56 1.43
C ILE A 9 -6.91 -11.20 1.11
N GLN A 10 -7.04 -10.82 -0.17
CA GLN A 10 -7.65 -9.56 -0.59
C GLN A 10 -9.15 -9.53 -0.26
N SER A 11 -9.87 -10.60 -0.59
CA SER A 11 -11.30 -10.72 -0.28
C SER A 11 -11.57 -10.71 1.23
N ALA A 12 -10.74 -11.42 2.00
CA ALA A 12 -10.92 -11.53 3.45
C ALA A 12 -10.56 -10.23 4.20
N SER A 13 -9.56 -9.47 3.72
CA SER A 13 -9.06 -8.30 4.44
C SER A 13 -9.79 -6.99 4.11
N PHE A 14 -10.33 -6.85 2.89
CA PHE A 14 -10.78 -5.55 2.38
C PHE A 14 -11.77 -4.82 3.32
N ASN A 15 -12.88 -5.46 3.67
CA ASN A 15 -13.91 -4.84 4.52
C ASN A 15 -13.44 -4.67 5.98
N VAL A 16 -12.58 -5.59 6.46
CA VAL A 16 -12.05 -5.52 7.82
C VAL A 16 -11.13 -4.29 7.96
N ILE A 17 -10.23 -4.08 6.99
CA ILE A 17 -9.32 -2.93 6.97
C ILE A 17 -10.12 -1.62 6.82
N ARG A 18 -11.09 -1.54 5.90
CA ARG A 18 -11.95 -0.34 5.77
C ARG A 18 -12.75 -0.01 7.03
N SER A 19 -13.03 -0.99 7.89
CA SER A 19 -13.71 -0.74 9.16
C SER A 19 -12.85 -0.03 10.21
N GLY A 20 -11.57 0.21 9.92
CA GLY A 20 -10.63 0.87 10.83
C GLY A 20 -10.15 -0.02 11.97
N LYS A 21 -10.37 -1.34 11.88
CA LYS A 21 -9.89 -2.31 12.86
C LYS A 21 -8.43 -2.68 12.59
N ASP A 22 -7.72 -3.02 13.65
CA ASP A 22 -6.41 -3.65 13.54
C ASP A 22 -6.54 -5.06 12.95
N VAL A 23 -5.63 -5.41 12.04
CA VAL A 23 -5.68 -6.67 11.29
C VAL A 23 -4.32 -7.35 11.29
N VAL A 24 -4.32 -8.65 11.57
CA VAL A 24 -3.17 -9.53 11.33
C VAL A 24 -3.51 -10.42 10.13
N GLY A 25 -2.83 -10.18 9.01
CA GLY A 25 -3.00 -10.95 7.77
C GLY A 25 -1.90 -11.99 7.59
N ILE A 26 -2.24 -13.28 7.63
CA ILE A 26 -1.29 -14.37 7.41
C ILE A 26 -1.53 -14.95 6.01
N ALA A 27 -0.55 -14.80 5.13
CA ALA A 27 -0.55 -15.42 3.81
C ALA A 27 0.87 -15.56 3.27
N GLN A 28 1.11 -16.50 2.36
CA GLN A 28 2.42 -16.70 1.73
C GLN A 28 2.86 -15.47 0.92
N THR A 29 4.16 -15.25 0.75
CA THR A 29 4.69 -14.22 -0.17
C THR A 29 4.18 -14.46 -1.60
N GLY A 30 3.94 -13.40 -2.37
CA GLY A 30 3.39 -13.49 -3.72
C GLY A 30 1.86 -13.61 -3.81
N THR A 31 1.14 -13.71 -2.69
CA THR A 31 -0.34 -13.86 -2.66
C THR A 31 -1.14 -12.56 -2.78
N GLY A 32 -0.47 -11.46 -3.11
CA GLY A 32 -1.13 -10.15 -3.30
C GLY A 32 -1.44 -9.39 -2.02
N LYS A 33 -0.69 -9.63 -0.93
CA LYS A 33 -0.84 -8.93 0.37
C LYS A 33 -0.75 -7.40 0.25
N THR A 34 0.12 -6.86 -0.60
CA THR A 34 0.25 -5.41 -0.78
C THR A 34 -1.03 -4.78 -1.28
N LEU A 35 -1.69 -5.38 -2.28
CA LEU A 35 -2.99 -4.92 -2.75
C LEU A 35 -4.06 -5.09 -1.67
N ALA A 36 -3.98 -6.18 -0.90
CA ALA A 36 -4.93 -6.53 0.16
C ALA A 36 -5.03 -5.45 1.26
N TYR A 37 -3.91 -4.83 1.64
CA TYR A 37 -3.93 -3.67 2.55
C TYR A 37 -3.94 -2.32 1.82
N GLY A 38 -3.27 -2.20 0.67
CA GLY A 38 -3.07 -0.91 0.00
C GLY A 38 -4.31 -0.35 -0.64
N LEU A 39 -5.11 -1.18 -1.33
CA LEU A 39 -6.34 -0.73 -1.99
C LEU A 39 -7.37 -0.13 -1.02
N PRO A 40 -7.77 -0.81 0.08
CA PRO A 40 -8.73 -0.22 1.00
C PRO A 40 -8.17 1.05 1.68
N LEU A 41 -6.87 1.10 1.98
CA LEU A 41 -6.24 2.30 2.56
C LEU A 41 -6.30 3.50 1.60
N LEU A 42 -5.96 3.32 0.33
CA LEU A 42 -6.02 4.38 -0.68
C LEU A 42 -7.46 4.82 -0.98
N GLN A 43 -8.42 3.89 -0.95
CA GLN A 43 -9.82 4.19 -1.24
C GLN A 43 -10.48 5.09 -0.20
N ASP A 44 -10.13 4.94 1.08
CA ASP A 44 -10.69 5.78 2.16
C ASP A 44 -9.86 7.06 2.42
N LEU A 45 -8.69 7.18 1.79
CA LEU A 45 -7.80 8.32 1.95
C LEU A 45 -8.29 9.53 1.15
N LYS A 46 -9.12 10.36 1.78
CA LYS A 46 -9.64 11.60 1.16
C LYS A 46 -8.53 12.57 0.76
N PHE A 47 -8.79 13.41 -0.23
CA PHE A 47 -7.90 14.52 -0.58
C PHE A 47 -7.56 15.36 0.66
N SER A 48 -6.29 15.74 0.78
CA SER A 48 -5.82 16.62 1.85
C SER A 48 -4.61 17.42 1.40
N LYS A 49 -4.52 18.66 1.86
CA LYS A 49 -3.36 19.55 1.66
C LYS A 49 -2.24 19.32 2.67
N GLN A 50 -2.43 18.42 3.65
CA GLN A 50 -1.42 18.16 4.66
C GLN A 50 -0.15 17.59 4.04
N ILE A 51 1.00 18.10 4.46
CA ILE A 51 2.30 17.68 3.92
C ILE A 51 2.78 16.36 4.54
N ASN A 52 2.34 16.06 5.76
CA ASN A 52 2.81 14.89 6.52
C ASN A 52 2.25 13.57 5.96
N PRO A 53 3.03 12.47 6.01
CA PRO A 53 2.54 11.14 5.66
C PRO A 53 1.34 10.74 6.54
N ARG A 54 0.30 10.18 5.89
CA ARG A 54 -0.90 9.65 6.57
C ARG A 54 -0.90 8.13 6.70
N ILE A 55 -0.06 7.47 5.93
CA ILE A 55 0.12 6.02 5.91
C ILE A 55 1.62 5.78 5.99
N LEU A 56 2.04 4.90 6.90
CA LEU A 56 3.41 4.41 7.02
C LEU A 56 3.40 2.90 6.80
N ILE A 57 4.19 2.44 5.84
CA ILE A 57 4.37 1.00 5.56
C ILE A 57 5.83 0.67 5.84
N LEU A 58 6.05 -0.24 6.78
CA LEU A 58 7.38 -0.71 7.15
C LEU A 58 7.64 -2.06 6.50
N VAL A 59 8.78 -2.19 5.82
CA VAL A 59 9.24 -3.43 5.19
C VAL A 59 10.72 -3.65 5.49
N PRO A 60 11.19 -4.90 5.55
CA PRO A 60 12.50 -5.21 6.11
C PRO A 60 13.69 -4.92 5.17
N THR A 61 13.47 -4.72 3.86
CA THR A 61 14.57 -4.53 2.90
C THR A 61 14.29 -3.41 1.90
N ARG A 62 15.36 -2.90 1.28
CA ARG A 62 15.29 -1.83 0.28
C ARG A 62 14.51 -2.27 -0.96
N GLU A 63 14.73 -3.50 -1.39
CA GLU A 63 14.07 -4.11 -2.54
C GLU A 63 12.56 -4.18 -2.32
N LEU A 64 12.12 -4.50 -1.09
CA LEU A 64 10.72 -4.49 -0.74
C LEU A 64 10.15 -3.07 -0.70
N VAL A 65 10.92 -2.05 -0.29
CA VAL A 65 10.43 -0.65 -0.37
C VAL A 65 10.13 -0.29 -1.81
N VAL A 66 11.07 -0.54 -2.73
CA VAL A 66 10.89 -0.25 -4.16
C VAL A 66 9.69 -1.00 -4.74
N GLN A 67 9.53 -2.29 -4.41
CA GLN A 67 8.39 -3.09 -4.87
C GLN A 67 7.05 -2.55 -4.35
N VAL A 68 6.98 -2.17 -3.07
CA VAL A 68 5.75 -1.60 -2.47
C VAL A 68 5.44 -0.25 -3.10
N VAL A 69 6.41 0.65 -3.23
CA VAL A 69 6.22 1.96 -3.89
C VAL A 69 5.66 1.80 -5.29
N ASN A 70 6.29 0.96 -6.12
CA ASN A 70 5.82 0.71 -7.49
C ASN A 70 4.38 0.17 -7.54
N GLN A 71 3.99 -0.69 -6.59
CA GLN A 71 2.62 -1.20 -6.50
C GLN A 71 1.64 -0.11 -6.07
N PHE A 72 2.02 0.74 -5.11
CA PHE A 72 1.20 1.88 -4.68
C PHE A 72 1.03 2.92 -5.79
N GLU A 73 2.08 3.23 -6.54
CA GLU A 73 2.01 4.16 -7.67
C GLU A 73 1.07 3.64 -8.77
N GLN A 74 1.13 2.34 -9.07
CA GLN A 74 0.20 1.71 -10.01
C GLN A 74 -1.25 1.78 -9.53
N MET A 75 -1.52 1.53 -8.24
CA MET A 75 -2.85 1.65 -7.65
C MET A 75 -3.35 3.10 -7.65
N ALA A 76 -2.44 4.06 -7.46
CA ALA A 76 -2.73 5.48 -7.34
C ALA A 76 -2.66 6.24 -8.67
N ALA A 77 -2.41 5.57 -9.82
CA ALA A 77 -2.13 6.19 -11.11
C ALA A 77 -3.15 7.25 -11.57
N TYR A 78 -4.40 7.15 -11.12
CA TYR A 78 -5.50 8.05 -11.46
C TYR A 78 -6.02 8.83 -10.25
N THR A 79 -5.16 9.07 -9.25
CA THR A 79 -5.51 9.75 -8.00
C THR A 79 -4.43 10.75 -7.62
N ASN A 80 -4.75 11.68 -6.71
CA ASN A 80 -3.79 12.70 -6.24
C ASN A 80 -2.97 12.25 -5.02
N HIS A 81 -2.77 10.94 -4.84
CA HIS A 81 -1.97 10.42 -3.73
C HIS A 81 -0.48 10.64 -3.99
N ARG A 82 0.22 11.12 -2.98
CA ARG A 82 1.68 11.24 -2.99
C ARG A 82 2.27 10.05 -2.28
N ILE A 83 3.20 9.35 -2.94
CA ILE A 83 3.85 8.13 -2.45
C ILE A 83 5.35 8.38 -2.48
N THR A 84 6.06 7.98 -1.44
CA THR A 84 7.52 8.08 -1.39
C THR A 84 8.09 6.89 -0.63
N GLY A 85 9.23 6.37 -1.11
CA GLY A 85 9.98 5.30 -0.47
C GLY A 85 11.19 5.87 0.27
N VAL A 86 11.37 5.47 1.52
CA VAL A 86 12.52 5.88 2.33
C VAL A 86 13.32 4.65 2.71
N TYR A 87 14.61 4.64 2.35
CA TYR A 87 15.55 3.58 2.67
C TYR A 87 16.98 4.12 2.58
N GLY A 88 17.94 3.45 3.24
CA GLY A 88 19.33 3.89 3.22
C GLY A 88 19.97 3.81 1.83
N GLY A 89 21.09 4.49 1.63
CA GLY A 89 21.91 4.38 0.41
C GLY A 89 21.31 5.02 -0.85
N VAL A 90 20.22 5.77 -0.70
CA VAL A 90 19.71 6.68 -1.74
C VAL A 90 19.77 8.11 -1.24
N ASN A 91 20.07 9.05 -2.15
CA ASN A 91 19.90 10.47 -1.87
C ASN A 91 18.41 10.75 -1.81
N ILE A 92 17.89 10.99 -0.60
CA ILE A 92 16.54 11.50 -0.41
C ILE A 92 16.55 12.95 -0.91
N LYS A 93 16.07 13.16 -2.14
CA LYS A 93 15.83 14.51 -2.64
C LYS A 93 14.56 15.02 -1.98
N ASN A 94 14.72 16.05 -1.15
CA ASN A 94 13.60 16.83 -0.60
C ASN A 94 12.84 17.54 -1.71
#